data_AF-A0A3G0X1J5-F1
#
_entry.id   AF-A0A3G0X1J5-F1
#
_cell.length_a   1.000
_cell.length_b   1.000
_cell.length_c   1.000
_cell.angle_alpha   90.00
_cell.angle_beta   90.00
_cell.angle_gamma   90.00
#
_symmetry.space_group_name_H-M   'P 1'
#
loop_
_entity.id
_entity.type
_entity.pdbx_description
1 polymer ?
#
loop_
_entity_poly.entity_id
_entity_poly.type
_entity_poly.pdbx_seq_one_letter_code
_entity_poly.pdbx_strand_id
1 'polypeptide(L)'
;MGGYFSNQLNNNYSYVYFLSSFECGFNSTFSVFTNFSSSFLVLLVFFVLLDVEVVLLINTCLEIKHYNNFFYFLVFVLIVLVGFFYEIYIGLITFF
;
A
#
# COMPACT_ATOMS: atom_id res chain seq x y z
N MET A 1 17.99 -53.00 -19.38
CA MET A 1 18.35 -51.58 -19.57
C MET A 1 17.29 -50.72 -18.88
N GLY A 2 17.46 -50.37 -17.61
CA GLY A 2 16.42 -49.60 -16.88
C GLY A 2 16.85 -49.00 -15.55
N GLY A 3 18.16 -48.91 -15.29
CA GLY A 3 18.70 -48.49 -13.99
C GLY A 3 19.36 -47.10 -13.94
N TYR A 4 19.38 -46.35 -15.05
CA TYR A 4 20.10 -45.06 -15.13
C TYR A 4 19.17 -43.82 -15.13
N PHE A 5 17.85 -43.99 -15.19
CA PHE A 5 16.90 -42.87 -15.30
C PHE A 5 16.47 -42.27 -13.94
N SER A 6 16.64 -42.99 -12.84
CA SER A 6 16.27 -42.52 -11.49
C SER A 6 17.24 -41.49 -10.91
N ASN A 7 18.54 -41.55 -11.25
CA ASN A 7 19.56 -40.67 -10.68
C ASN A 7 19.61 -39.27 -11.32
N GLN A 8 19.21 -39.11 -12.58
CA GLN A 8 19.07 -37.78 -13.19
C GLN A 8 17.85 -37.02 -12.68
N LEU A 9 16.76 -37.74 -12.38
CA LEU A 9 15.55 -37.13 -11.83
C LEU A 9 15.77 -36.59 -10.40
N ASN A 10 16.54 -37.29 -9.56
CA ASN A 10 16.78 -36.84 -8.17
C ASN A 10 17.58 -35.53 -8.06
N ASN A 11 18.63 -35.35 -8.87
CA ASN A 11 19.33 -34.06 -8.95
C ASN A 11 18.41 -32.96 -9.48
N ASN A 12 17.45 -33.33 -10.34
CA ASN A 12 16.55 -32.38 -10.96
C ASN A 12 15.47 -31.85 -10.02
N TYR A 13 14.88 -32.70 -9.19
CA TYR A 13 13.95 -32.22 -8.16
C TYR A 13 14.65 -31.39 -7.09
N SER A 14 15.98 -31.52 -6.98
CA SER A 14 16.71 -30.93 -5.89
C SER A 14 16.93 -29.42 -6.02
N TYR A 15 17.26 -28.94 -7.22
CA TYR A 15 17.33 -27.49 -7.42
C TYR A 15 15.93 -26.84 -7.43
N VAL A 16 14.88 -27.58 -7.80
CA VAL A 16 13.51 -27.04 -7.88
C VAL A 16 12.97 -26.70 -6.50
N TYR A 17 13.26 -27.50 -5.46
CA TYR A 17 12.80 -27.19 -4.09
C TYR A 17 13.44 -25.92 -3.51
N PHE A 18 14.65 -25.55 -3.97
CA PHE A 18 15.34 -24.34 -3.51
C PHE A 18 14.85 -23.10 -4.26
N LEU A 19 14.36 -23.28 -5.49
CA LEU A 19 13.75 -22.23 -6.30
C LEU A 19 12.24 -22.07 -6.03
N SER A 20 11.60 -23.03 -5.36
CA SER A 20 10.17 -22.96 -5.05
C SER A 20 9.92 -22.12 -3.79
N SER A 21 8.89 -21.26 -3.85
CA SER A 21 8.40 -20.51 -2.70
C SER A 21 8.07 -21.43 -1.52
N PHE A 22 8.43 -21.02 -0.30
CA PHE A 22 8.13 -21.77 0.91
C PHE A 22 6.64 -21.63 1.28
N GLU A 23 5.80 -22.52 0.75
CA GLU A 23 4.34 -22.49 0.94
C GLU A 23 3.83 -23.33 2.14
N CYS A 24 4.69 -23.61 3.13
CA CYS A 24 4.35 -24.41 4.32
C CYS A 24 3.73 -25.79 3.96
N GLY A 25 4.27 -26.48 2.95
CA GLY A 25 3.86 -27.85 2.59
C GLY A 25 2.60 -27.96 1.72
N PHE A 26 2.04 -26.86 1.23
CA PHE A 26 0.91 -26.86 0.30
C PHE A 26 1.36 -26.64 -1.15
N ASN A 27 0.73 -27.33 -2.11
CA ASN A 27 0.91 -27.02 -3.54
C ASN A 27 0.15 -25.73 -3.85
N SER A 28 0.85 -24.69 -4.30
CA SER A 28 0.27 -23.39 -4.65
C SER A 28 -0.69 -23.53 -5.84
N THR A 29 -1.98 -23.67 -5.54
CA THR A 29 -3.09 -23.66 -6.51
C THR A 29 -3.87 -22.35 -6.46
N PHE A 30 -3.22 -21.27 -6.03
CA PHE A 30 -3.81 -19.95 -6.06
C PHE A 30 -2.81 -18.98 -6.66
N SER A 31 -3.23 -18.39 -7.78
CA SER A 31 -2.63 -17.21 -8.39
C SER A 31 -2.25 -16.20 -7.31
N VAL A 32 -1.01 -15.73 -7.37
CA VAL A 32 -0.44 -14.61 -6.60
C VAL A 32 -1.09 -13.29 -7.04
N PHE A 33 -2.41 -13.26 -7.21
CA PHE A 33 -3.16 -12.03 -7.05
C PHE A 33 -3.03 -11.69 -5.58
N THR A 34 -1.93 -11.01 -5.27
CA THR A 34 -1.81 -10.26 -4.05
C THR A 34 -3.10 -9.46 -3.96
N ASN A 35 -3.94 -9.79 -2.98
CA ASN A 35 -5.01 -8.91 -2.55
C ASN A 35 -4.33 -7.70 -1.93
N PHE A 36 -3.71 -6.88 -2.77
CA PHE A 36 -3.31 -5.55 -2.40
C PHE A 36 -4.61 -4.83 -2.16
N SER A 37 -4.91 -4.65 -0.88
CA SER A 37 -6.16 -4.05 -0.46
C SER A 37 -6.25 -2.65 -1.09
N SER A 38 -7.31 -2.39 -1.86
CA SER A 38 -7.58 -1.09 -2.49
C SER A 38 -7.49 0.06 -1.48
N SER A 39 -7.82 -0.24 -0.24
CA SER A 39 -7.55 0.51 0.98
C SER A 39 -6.16 1.16 1.08
N PHE A 40 -5.09 0.41 0.84
CA PHE A 40 -3.73 0.96 0.94
C PHE A 40 -3.43 1.95 -0.21
N LEU A 41 -3.99 1.69 -1.39
CA LEU A 41 -3.84 2.60 -2.53
C LEU A 41 -4.51 3.95 -2.24
N VAL A 42 -5.72 3.93 -1.66
CA VAL A 42 -6.44 5.16 -1.33
C VAL A 42 -5.72 5.97 -0.23
N LEU A 43 -5.18 5.30 0.79
CA LEU A 43 -4.32 5.95 1.80
C LEU A 43 -3.08 6.61 1.19
N LEU A 44 -2.44 5.98 0.20
CA LEU A 44 -1.29 6.55 -0.51
C LEU A 44 -1.68 7.80 -1.30
N VAL A 45 -2.84 7.81 -1.96
CA VAL A 45 -3.35 8.99 -2.66
C VAL A 45 -3.66 10.13 -1.69
N PHE A 46 -4.26 9.84 -0.53
CA PHE A 46 -4.47 10.84 0.52
C PHE A 46 -3.15 11.40 1.09
N PHE A 47 -2.12 10.57 1.25
CA PHE A 47 -0.80 11.03 1.70
C PHE A 47 -0.18 12.02 0.71
N VAL A 48 -0.25 11.73 -0.58
CA VAL A 48 0.24 12.64 -1.63
C VAL A 48 -0.55 13.95 -1.64
N LEU A 49 -1.88 13.88 -1.48
CA LEU A 49 -2.71 15.08 -1.37
C LEU A 49 -2.33 15.93 -0.17
N LEU A 50 -2.22 15.35 1.02
CA LEU A 50 -1.86 16.08 2.24
C LEU A 50 -0.48 16.73 2.15
N ASP A 51 0.49 16.09 1.48
CA ASP A 51 1.83 16.66 1.26
C ASP A 51 1.78 17.93 0.40
N VAL A 52 1.00 17.91 -0.69
CA VAL A 52 0.79 19.10 -1.54
C VAL A 52 0.10 20.24 -0.78
N GLU A 53 -0.83 19.93 0.12
CA GLU A 53 -1.54 20.94 0.91
C GLU A 53 -0.64 21.61 1.96
N VAL A 54 0.27 20.85 2.59
CA VAL A 54 1.25 21.42 3.53
C VAL A 54 2.20 22.39 2.82
N VAL A 55 2.64 22.05 1.60
CA VAL A 55 3.45 22.95 0.76
C VAL A 55 2.68 24.22 0.38
N LEU A 56 1.36 24.11 0.15
CA LEU A 56 0.54 25.28 -0.13
C LEU A 56 0.36 26.14 1.14
N LEU A 57 0.14 25.52 2.29
CA LEU A 57 -0.01 26.21 3.57
C LEU A 57 1.25 27.01 3.93
N ILE A 58 2.45 26.43 3.78
CA ILE A 58 3.69 27.15 4.06
C ILE A 58 3.85 28.39 3.17
N ASN A 59 3.46 28.30 1.89
CA ASN A 59 3.50 29.44 0.97
C ASN A 59 2.56 30.58 1.42
N THR A 60 1.34 30.23 1.86
CA THR A 60 0.38 31.23 2.37
C THR A 60 0.80 31.83 3.72
N CYS A 61 1.52 31.07 4.55
CA CYS A 61 2.07 31.54 5.82
C CYS A 61 3.17 32.59 5.62
N LEU A 62 3.92 32.52 4.52
CA LEU A 62 4.92 33.54 4.17
C LEU A 62 4.25 34.85 3.70
N GLU A 63 3.05 34.77 3.13
CA GLU A 63 2.27 35.92 2.66
C GLU A 63 1.28 36.44 3.73
N ILE A 64 1.80 36.91 4.87
CA ILE A 64 1.03 37.39 6.05
C ILE A 64 0.07 38.58 5.75
N LYS A 65 0.15 39.20 4.57
CA LYS A 65 -0.63 40.40 4.23
C LYS A 65 -2.12 40.16 3.95
N HIS A 66 -2.56 38.92 3.77
CA HIS A 66 -3.96 38.62 3.40
C HIS A 66 -4.70 37.76 4.44
N TYR A 67 -5.02 38.34 5.60
CA TYR A 67 -5.77 37.68 6.67
C TYR A 67 -7.14 37.12 6.26
N ASN A 68 -7.82 37.72 5.27
CA ASN A 68 -9.11 37.19 4.78
C ASN A 68 -8.97 35.85 4.05
N ASN A 69 -7.84 35.59 3.41
CA ASN A 69 -7.61 34.34 2.69
C ASN A 69 -7.31 33.18 3.65
N PHE A 70 -6.83 33.48 4.86
CA PHE A 70 -6.52 32.48 5.88
C PHE A 70 -7.72 31.60 6.26
N PHE A 71 -8.93 32.19 6.32
CA PHE A 71 -10.15 31.45 6.63
C PHE A 71 -10.47 30.39 5.57
N TYR A 72 -10.31 30.72 4.28
CA TYR A 72 -10.54 29.77 3.20
C TYR A 72 -9.53 28.60 3.24
N PHE A 73 -8.26 28.86 3.57
CA PHE A 73 -7.26 27.81 3.76
C PHE A 73 -7.58 26.90 4.95
N LEU A 74 -8.07 27.46 6.06
CA LEU A 74 -8.49 26.67 7.23
C LEU A 74 -9.67 25.75 6.93
N VAL A 75 -10.68 26.26 6.22
CA VAL A 75 -11.84 25.45 5.79
C VAL A 75 -11.41 24.33 4.85
N PHE A 76 -10.46 24.61 3.97
CA PHE A 76 -9.90 23.62 3.06
C PHE A 76 -9.16 22.50 3.80
N VAL A 77 -8.31 22.81 4.77
CA VAL A 77 -7.63 21.80 5.61
C VAL A 77 -8.64 20.95 6.40
N LEU A 78 -9.71 21.58 6.91
CA LEU A 78 -10.76 20.86 7.64
C LEU A 78 -11.48 19.82 6.78
N ILE A 79 -11.75 20.13 5.51
CA ILE A 79 -12.49 19.18 4.65
C ILE A 79 -11.67 17.93 4.35
N VAL A 80 -10.35 18.09 4.18
CA VAL A 80 -9.42 16.99 3.91
C VAL A 80 -9.22 16.14 5.15
N LEU A 81 -9.12 16.75 6.33
CA LEU A 81 -9.11 16.04 7.61
C LEU A 81 -10.38 15.21 7.82
N VAL A 82 -11.56 15.76 7.52
CA VAL A 82 -12.83 15.02 7.63
C VAL A 82 -12.85 13.83 6.67
N GLY A 83 -12.37 13.98 5.43
CA GLY A 83 -12.23 12.87 4.49
C GLY A 83 -11.32 11.76 5.01
N PHE A 84 -10.18 12.13 5.59
CA PHE A 84 -9.24 11.19 6.20
C PHE A 84 -9.85 10.46 7.42
N PHE A 85 -10.55 11.18 8.31
CA PHE A 85 -11.22 10.56 9.45
C PHE A 85 -12.39 9.67 9.03
N TYR A 86 -13.12 10.01 7.97
CA TYR A 86 -14.18 9.17 7.41
C TYR A 86 -13.62 7.83 6.93
N GLU A 87 -12.50 7.86 6.19
CA GLU A 87 -11.79 6.66 5.72
C GLU A 87 -11.35 5.76 6.89
N ILE A 88 -10.82 6.36 7.97
CA ILE A 88 -10.43 5.65 9.20
C ILE A 88 -11.65 5.05 9.90
N TYR A 89 -12.73 5.82 10.04
CA TYR A 89 -13.93 5.40 10.75
C TYR A 89 -14.70 4.29 10.04
N ILE A 90 -14.64 4.23 8.70
CA ILE A 90 -15.27 3.18 7.89
C ILE A 90 -14.62 1.80 8.03
N GLY A 91 -13.59 1.66 8.86
CA GLY A 91 -13.02 0.36 9.25
C GLY A 91 -11.91 -0.10 8.32
N LEU A 92 -11.35 0.81 7.53
CA LEU A 92 -10.22 0.55 6.66
C LEU A 92 -8.91 0.40 7.47
N ILE A 93 -8.90 0.91 8.71
CA ILE A 93 -7.89 0.68 9.76
C ILE A 93 -8.61 0.18 11.03
N THR A 94 -9.25 -0.98 10.95
CA THR A 94 -9.33 -1.86 12.12
C THR A 94 -8.06 -2.69 12.09
N PHE A 95 -7.04 -2.29 12.84
CA PHE A 95 -5.88 -3.16 13.06
C PHE A 95 -6.34 -4.33 13.94
N PHE A 96 -6.72 -5.42 13.30
CA PHE A 96 -6.66 -6.77 13.85
C PHE A 96 -6.09 -7.70 12.78
#